data_AF-A0A800IHL8-F1
#
_entry.id   AF-A0A800IHL8-F1
#
_cell.length_a   1.000
_cell.length_b   1.000
_cell.length_c   1.000
_cell.angle_alpha   90.00
_cell.angle_beta   90.00
_cell.angle_gamma   90.00
#
_symmetry.space_group_name_H-M   'P 1'
#
loop_
_entity.id
_entity.type
_entity.pdbx_description
1 polymer ?
#
loop_
_entity_poly.entity_id
_entity_poly.type
_entity_poly.pdbx_seq_one_letter_code
_entity_poly.pdbx_strand_id
1 'polypeptide(L)'
;MFRSMVLTALGVALVAGLVLSAVQALHVSPIIYAAEVFEIAEPEVVAAQSDGHTHSHNEEAWGPADGMERIGYTVLSNVLSAFGFAMILLAGMFVARDKAQLNITWLGGLGWGLAGYLTFFVVPALGLSPEIPSMEAAALEGRQAWWVLAVVATGLAIASLVFLPGMVKVAAVIFVAAPW
;
A
#
# COMPACT_ATOMS: atom_id res chain seq x y z
N MET A 1 -22.65 -10.20 -13.45
CA MET A 1 -22.05 -9.72 -12.18
C MET A 1 -20.57 -9.35 -12.34
N PHE A 2 -19.67 -10.26 -12.76
CA PHE A 2 -18.24 -9.94 -12.90
C PHE A 2 -17.95 -8.73 -13.80
N ARG A 3 -18.49 -8.69 -15.03
CA ARG A 3 -18.32 -7.56 -15.96
C ARG A 3 -18.72 -6.21 -15.36
N SER A 4 -19.85 -6.14 -14.64
CA SER A 4 -20.29 -4.90 -14.01
C SER A 4 -19.38 -4.50 -12.84
N MET A 5 -18.91 -5.46 -12.04
CA MET A 5 -17.92 -5.21 -10.98
C MET A 5 -16.61 -4.64 -11.53
N VAL A 6 -16.07 -5.23 -12.60
CA VAL A 6 -14.84 -4.76 -13.26
C VAL A 6 -15.00 -3.35 -13.83
N LEU A 7 -16.13 -3.05 -14.48
CA LEU A 7 -16.40 -1.70 -15.02
C LEU A 7 -16.57 -0.65 -13.92
N THR A 8 -17.25 -0.99 -12.81
CA THR A 8 -17.35 -0.11 -11.65
C THR A 8 -15.99 0.10 -10.98
N ALA A 9 -15.20 -0.97 -10.80
CA ALA A 9 -13.85 -0.89 -10.27
C ALA A 9 -12.95 0.01 -11.12
N LEU A 10 -13.02 -0.10 -12.45
CA LEU A 10 -12.24 0.74 -13.37
C LEU A 10 -12.63 2.22 -13.27
N GLY A 11 -13.94 2.53 -13.17
CA GLY A 11 -14.41 3.90 -12.98
C GLY A 11 -13.95 4.50 -11.65
N VAL A 12 -14.03 3.74 -10.55
CA VAL A 12 -13.53 4.15 -9.23
C VAL A 12 -12.01 4.33 -9.26
N ALA A 13 -11.29 3.40 -9.89
CA ALA A 13 -9.83 3.41 -9.99
C ALA A 13 -9.28 4.59 -10.78
N LEU A 14 -9.94 4.97 -11.87
CA LEU A 14 -9.56 6.14 -12.65
C LEU A 14 -9.65 7.42 -11.79
N VAL A 15 -10.77 7.62 -11.09
CA VAL A 15 -10.96 8.80 -10.22
C VAL A 15 -9.99 8.77 -9.04
N ALA A 16 -9.91 7.66 -8.30
CA ALA A 16 -9.05 7.54 -7.13
C ALA A 16 -7.56 7.62 -7.48
N GLY A 17 -7.14 6.99 -8.59
CA GLY A 17 -5.77 7.02 -9.09
C GLY A 17 -5.35 8.40 -9.59
N LEU A 18 -6.24 9.16 -10.25
CA LEU A 18 -5.96 10.55 -10.63
C LEU A 18 -5.84 11.46 -9.39
N VAL A 19 -6.73 11.31 -8.40
CA VAL A 19 -6.64 12.05 -7.13
C VAL A 19 -5.34 11.72 -6.40
N LEU A 20 -4.98 10.44 -6.28
CA LEU A 20 -3.72 10.01 -5.68
C LEU A 20 -2.51 10.56 -6.42
N SER A 21 -2.55 10.58 -7.76
CA SER A 21 -1.47 11.14 -8.58
C SER A 21 -1.31 12.66 -8.40
N ALA A 22 -2.41 13.40 -8.23
CA ALA A 22 -2.35 14.82 -7.91
C ALA A 22 -1.74 15.05 -6.52
N VAL A 23 -2.12 14.26 -5.51
CA VAL A 23 -1.52 14.32 -4.16
C VAL A 23 -0.02 13.96 -4.21
N GLN A 24 0.35 12.92 -4.95
CA GLN A 24 1.74 12.51 -5.13
C GLN A 24 2.57 13.60 -5.82
N ALA A 25 2.05 14.22 -6.89
CA ALA A 25 2.72 15.31 -7.60
C ALA A 25 2.95 16.56 -6.73
N LEU A 26 2.04 16.83 -5.78
CA LEU A 26 2.14 18.00 -4.89
C LEU A 26 2.97 17.75 -3.63
N HIS A 27 2.95 16.53 -3.06
CA HIS A 27 3.58 16.24 -1.76
C HIS A 27 4.82 15.34 -1.84
N VAL A 28 4.85 14.37 -2.77
CA VAL A 28 5.88 13.33 -2.81
C VAL A 28 6.94 13.67 -3.86
N SER A 29 6.53 14.05 -5.07
CA SER A 29 7.46 14.40 -6.16
C SER A 29 8.45 15.52 -5.78
N PRO A 30 8.09 16.59 -5.05
CA PRO A 30 9.07 17.61 -4.63
C PRO A 30 10.13 17.07 -3.67
N ILE A 31 9.79 16.08 -2.84
CA ILE A 31 10.73 15.43 -1.92
C ILE A 31 11.69 14.51 -2.69
N ILE A 32 11.17 13.78 -3.69
CA ILE A 32 11.99 12.95 -4.59
C ILE A 32 13.00 13.83 -5.35
N TYR A 33 12.53 14.90 -6.02
CA TYR A 33 13.43 15.82 -6.73
C TYR A 33 14.46 16.49 -5.81
N ALA A 34 14.11 16.77 -4.55
CA ALA A 34 15.06 17.28 -3.57
C ALA A 34 16.11 16.22 -3.17
N ALA A 35 15.73 14.94 -3.08
CA ALA A 35 16.64 13.84 -2.74
C ALA A 35 17.61 13.51 -3.89
N GLU A 36 17.12 13.48 -5.14
CA GLU A 36 17.92 13.21 -6.35
C GLU A 36 19.10 14.19 -6.49
N VAL A 37 18.94 15.46 -6.07
CA VAL A 37 20.02 16.45 -6.06
C VAL A 37 21.18 16.07 -5.13
N PHE A 38 20.91 15.36 -4.02
CA PHE A 38 21.97 14.90 -3.12
C PHE A 38 22.63 13.61 -3.65
N GLU A 39 21.84 12.68 -4.22
CA GLU A 39 22.36 11.43 -4.80
C GLU A 39 23.31 11.70 -5.98
N ILE A 40 23.02 12.68 -6.84
CA ILE A 40 23.88 13.08 -7.96
C ILE A 40 25.12 13.87 -7.48
N ALA A 41 25.04 14.54 -6.32
CA ALA A 41 26.11 15.40 -5.80
C ALA A 41 27.10 14.69 -4.88
N GLU A 42 26.79 13.47 -4.43
CA GLU A 42 27.70 12.66 -3.62
C GLU A 42 28.69 11.93 -4.54
N PRO A 43 29.99 12.31 -4.56
CA PRO A 43 30.99 11.57 -5.33
C PRO A 43 31.14 10.17 -4.73
N GLU A 44 31.26 9.13 -5.57
CA GLU A 44 31.53 7.76 -5.11
C GLU A 44 32.68 7.77 -4.10
N VAL A 45 32.34 7.58 -2.81
CA VAL A 45 33.33 7.40 -1.78
C VAL A 45 33.88 5.99 -1.98
N VAL A 46 34.97 5.90 -2.74
CA VAL A 46 35.68 4.63 -2.99
C VAL A 46 36.12 4.07 -1.65
N ALA A 47 35.28 3.21 -1.08
CA ALA A 47 35.51 2.52 0.17
C ALA A 47 36.68 1.56 -0.02
N ALA A 48 37.86 2.03 0.33
CA ALA A 48 39.05 1.21 0.28
C ALA A 48 38.94 0.07 1.29
N GLN A 49 38.83 -1.16 0.77
CA GLN A 49 39.00 -2.48 1.39
C GLN A 49 37.73 -3.31 1.68
N SER A 50 37.62 -4.39 0.89
CA SER A 50 36.98 -5.70 1.17
C SER A 50 35.52 -5.74 1.66
N ASP A 51 34.58 -5.89 0.73
CA ASP A 51 34.13 -7.24 0.34
C ASP A 51 33.48 -7.23 -1.06
N GLY A 52 33.29 -8.40 -1.68
CA GLY A 52 33.06 -8.60 -3.12
C GLY A 52 31.71 -8.17 -3.72
N HIS A 53 31.08 -7.11 -3.20
CA HIS A 53 29.83 -6.55 -3.70
C HIS A 53 29.97 -5.06 -4.01
N THR A 54 30.62 -4.75 -5.14
CA THR A 54 30.55 -3.41 -5.74
C THR A 54 29.13 -3.15 -6.22
N HIS A 55 28.38 -2.37 -5.43
CA HIS A 55 27.16 -1.71 -5.86
C HIS A 55 27.52 -0.57 -6.82
N SER A 56 27.93 -0.91 -8.05
CA SER A 56 28.00 0.08 -9.13
C SER A 56 26.60 0.66 -9.33
N HIS A 57 26.43 1.97 -9.14
CA HIS A 57 25.26 2.69 -9.63
C HIS A 57 25.30 2.62 -11.16
N ASN A 58 24.70 1.58 -11.70
CA ASN A 58 24.81 1.27 -13.12
C ASN A 58 24.02 2.33 -13.89
N GLU A 59 24.70 3.20 -14.64
CA GLU A 59 24.08 4.26 -15.46
C GLU A 59 23.09 3.70 -16.50
N GLU A 60 23.12 2.37 -16.74
CA GLU A 60 22.21 1.60 -17.57
C GLU A 60 20.92 1.13 -16.85
N ALA A 61 20.68 1.50 -15.59
CA ALA A 61 19.46 1.16 -14.87
C ALA A 61 18.25 1.90 -15.48
N TRP A 62 17.33 1.15 -16.10
CA TRP A 62 16.15 1.74 -16.76
C TRP A 62 15.26 2.49 -15.77
N GLY A 63 14.96 3.75 -16.10
CA GLY A 63 13.95 4.57 -15.45
C GLY A 63 13.22 5.47 -16.47
N PRO A 64 12.00 5.92 -16.17
CA PRO A 64 11.25 6.81 -17.07
C PRO A 64 11.87 8.21 -17.09
N ALA A 65 11.95 8.84 -18.27
CA ALA A 65 12.53 10.17 -18.40
C ALA A 65 11.68 11.25 -17.70
N ASP A 66 12.33 12.35 -17.32
CA ASP A 66 11.69 13.43 -16.59
C ASP A 66 10.59 14.16 -17.39
N GLY A 67 9.67 14.77 -16.63
CA GLY A 67 8.48 15.40 -17.18
C GLY A 67 7.42 14.38 -17.56
N MET A 68 7.02 14.36 -18.83
CA MET A 68 5.78 13.68 -19.26
C MET A 68 5.82 12.16 -19.13
N GLU A 69 6.97 11.52 -19.28
CA GLU A 69 7.10 10.06 -19.17
C GLU A 69 6.98 9.62 -17.70
N ARG A 70 7.79 10.19 -16.79
CA ARG A 70 7.67 10.00 -15.33
C ARG A 70 6.25 10.25 -14.81
N ILE A 71 5.60 11.34 -15.25
CA ILE A 71 4.19 11.64 -14.89
C ILE A 71 3.23 10.58 -15.45
N GLY A 72 3.36 10.20 -16.72
CA GLY A 72 2.51 9.21 -17.36
C GLY A 72 2.55 7.85 -16.68
N TYR A 73 3.75 7.34 -16.39
CA TYR A 73 3.92 6.08 -15.65
C TYR A 73 3.45 6.18 -14.19
N THR A 74 3.64 7.32 -13.52
CA THR A 74 3.11 7.55 -12.16
C THR A 74 1.59 7.46 -12.13
N VAL A 75 0.91 8.16 -13.06
CA VAL A 75 -0.55 8.13 -13.18
C VAL A 75 -1.05 6.73 -13.51
N LEU A 76 -0.41 6.04 -14.47
CA LEU A 76 -0.77 4.67 -14.84
C LEU A 76 -0.63 3.71 -13.65
N SER A 77 0.49 3.77 -12.92
CA SER A 77 0.75 2.95 -11.74
C SER A 77 -0.30 3.17 -10.65
N ASN A 78 -0.62 4.42 -10.34
CA ASN A 78 -1.63 4.78 -9.35
C ASN A 78 -3.04 4.31 -9.73
N VAL A 79 -3.42 4.43 -11.00
CA VAL A 79 -4.73 3.93 -11.50
C VAL A 79 -4.79 2.40 -11.45
N LEU A 80 -3.73 1.69 -11.83
CA LEU A 80 -3.68 0.22 -11.74
C LEU A 80 -3.71 -0.27 -10.29
N SER A 81 -3.00 0.41 -9.38
CA SER A 81 -3.02 0.11 -7.94
C SER A 81 -4.40 0.37 -7.34
N ALA A 82 -5.02 1.51 -7.66
CA ALA A 82 -6.39 1.83 -7.26
C ALA A 82 -7.41 0.80 -7.81
N PHE A 83 -7.18 0.25 -9.00
CA PHE A 83 -8.01 -0.82 -9.57
C PHE A 83 -7.90 -2.13 -8.77
N GLY A 84 -6.69 -2.52 -8.37
CA GLY A 84 -6.48 -3.67 -7.49
C GLY A 84 -7.25 -3.54 -6.17
N PHE A 85 -7.09 -2.41 -5.47
CA PHE A 85 -7.81 -2.16 -4.21
C PHE A 85 -9.33 -2.04 -4.39
N ALA A 86 -9.80 -1.38 -5.47
CA ALA A 86 -11.24 -1.29 -5.77
C ALA A 86 -11.86 -2.66 -6.03
N MET A 87 -11.16 -3.56 -6.73
CA MET A 87 -11.60 -4.94 -6.95
C MET A 87 -11.69 -5.74 -5.64
N ILE A 88 -10.69 -5.62 -4.74
CA ILE A 88 -10.70 -6.28 -3.42
C ILE A 88 -11.88 -5.76 -2.57
N LEU A 89 -12.06 -4.45 -2.48
CA LEU A 89 -13.15 -3.83 -1.71
C LEU A 89 -14.53 -4.21 -2.27
N LEU A 90 -14.72 -4.16 -3.59
CA LEU A 90 -15.99 -4.57 -4.22
C LEU A 90 -16.27 -6.06 -4.00
N ALA A 91 -15.27 -6.93 -4.13
CA ALA A 91 -15.43 -8.36 -3.84
C ALA A 91 -15.85 -8.60 -2.38
N GLY A 92 -15.15 -7.98 -1.42
CA GLY A 92 -15.50 -8.07 0.01
C GLY A 92 -16.92 -7.57 0.30
N MET A 93 -17.30 -6.42 -0.25
CA MET A 93 -18.65 -5.85 -0.14
C MET A 93 -19.72 -6.75 -0.75
N PHE A 94 -19.48 -7.37 -1.92
CA PHE A 94 -20.43 -8.31 -2.51
C PHE A 94 -20.60 -9.59 -1.68
N VAL A 95 -19.51 -10.16 -1.17
CA VAL A 95 -19.57 -11.35 -0.31
C VAL A 95 -20.28 -11.03 1.01
N ALA A 96 -20.04 -9.85 1.60
CA ALA A 96 -20.72 -9.40 2.80
C ALA A 96 -22.23 -9.16 2.60
N ARG A 97 -22.63 -8.62 1.44
CA ARG A 97 -24.04 -8.47 1.08
C ARG A 97 -24.75 -9.81 0.90
N ASP A 98 -24.08 -10.78 0.26
CA ASP A 98 -24.65 -12.12 -0.01
C ASP A 98 -24.67 -13.02 1.24
N LYS A 99 -23.54 -13.12 1.96
CA LYS A 99 -23.36 -14.08 3.07
C LYS A 99 -23.71 -13.53 4.45
N ALA A 100 -23.49 -12.24 4.70
CA ALA A 100 -23.79 -11.60 5.99
C ALA A 100 -25.05 -10.71 5.93
N GLN A 101 -25.77 -10.69 4.80
CA GLN A 101 -27.01 -9.92 4.57
C GLN A 101 -26.87 -8.42 4.89
N LEU A 102 -25.65 -7.87 4.80
CA LEU A 102 -25.40 -6.48 5.13
C LEU A 102 -25.91 -5.54 4.03
N ASN A 103 -26.79 -4.62 4.40
CA ASN A 103 -27.20 -3.50 3.55
C ASN A 103 -26.11 -2.43 3.53
N ILE A 104 -25.26 -2.47 2.51
CA ILE A 104 -24.16 -1.52 2.34
C ILE A 104 -24.71 -0.18 1.86
N THR A 105 -24.81 0.77 2.80
CA THR A 105 -25.07 2.18 2.55
C THR A 105 -23.78 2.92 2.20
N TRP A 106 -23.86 4.20 1.83
CA TRP A 106 -22.69 5.06 1.59
C TRP A 106 -21.73 5.09 2.81
N LEU A 107 -22.27 5.17 4.02
CA LEU A 107 -21.51 5.17 5.27
C LEU A 107 -20.89 3.79 5.56
N GLY A 108 -21.60 2.71 5.19
CA GLY A 108 -21.04 1.36 5.19
C GLY A 108 -19.85 1.22 4.23
N GLY A 109 -19.95 1.79 3.03
CA GLY A 109 -18.86 1.84 2.06
C GLY A 109 -17.62 2.59 2.58
N LEU A 110 -17.81 3.69 3.31
CA LEU A 110 -16.72 4.39 4.00
C LEU A 110 -16.07 3.51 5.08
N GLY A 111 -16.88 2.74 5.83
CA GLY A 111 -16.39 1.74 6.78
C GLY A 111 -15.54 0.63 6.13
N TRP A 112 -15.94 0.14 4.95
CA TRP A 112 -15.13 -0.80 4.15
C TRP A 112 -13.82 -0.17 3.66
N GLY A 113 -13.85 1.10 3.24
CA GLY A 113 -12.63 1.84 2.88
C GLY A 113 -11.67 1.99 4.06
N LEU A 114 -12.17 2.35 5.24
CA LEU A 114 -11.38 2.45 6.46
C LEU A 114 -10.83 1.10 6.91
N ALA A 115 -11.62 0.03 6.82
CA ALA A 115 -11.17 -1.35 7.09
C ALA A 115 -10.02 -1.78 6.17
N GLY A 116 -10.11 -1.46 4.87
CA GLY A 116 -9.02 -1.68 3.92
C GLY A 116 -7.77 -0.86 4.26
N TYR A 117 -7.94 0.42 4.59
CA TYR A 117 -6.84 1.30 4.99
C TYR A 117 -6.12 0.81 6.26
N LEU A 118 -6.87 0.38 7.28
CA LEU A 118 -6.32 -0.23 8.48
C LEU A 118 -5.51 -1.49 8.17
N THR A 119 -6.04 -2.35 7.29
CA THR A 119 -5.42 -3.63 6.92
C THR A 119 -4.11 -3.47 6.16
N PHE A 120 -4.07 -2.59 5.15
CA PHE A 120 -2.94 -2.51 4.21
C PHE A 120 -1.91 -1.42 4.53
N PHE A 121 -2.28 -0.41 5.33
CA PHE A 121 -1.42 0.75 5.63
C PHE A 121 -1.19 0.94 7.12
N VAL A 122 -2.23 1.07 7.95
CA VAL A 122 -2.05 1.46 9.35
C VAL A 122 -1.38 0.37 10.18
N VAL A 123 -1.97 -0.84 10.26
CA VAL A 123 -1.42 -1.91 11.11
C VAL A 123 -0.01 -2.34 10.66
N PRO A 124 0.29 -2.52 9.35
CA PRO A 124 1.65 -2.81 8.91
C PRO A 124 2.69 -1.74 9.30
N ALA A 125 2.29 -0.47 9.40
CA ALA A 125 3.19 0.64 9.75
C ALA A 125 3.47 0.80 11.26
N LEU A 126 2.72 0.13 12.16
CA LEU A 126 2.90 0.29 13.61
C LEU A 126 4.14 -0.45 14.15
N GLY A 127 4.38 -1.68 13.70
CA GLY A 127 5.43 -2.53 14.27
C GLY A 127 6.87 -2.27 13.77
N LEU A 128 7.05 -1.54 12.65
CA LEU A 128 8.36 -1.29 12.06
C LEU A 128 8.49 0.15 11.57
N SER A 129 9.20 0.98 12.35
CA SER A 129 9.51 2.36 11.99
C SER A 129 10.26 2.45 10.63
N PRO A 130 10.10 3.57 9.90
CA PRO A 130 10.95 3.88 8.75
C PRO A 130 12.40 3.97 9.19
N GLU A 131 13.28 3.21 8.55
CA GLU A 131 14.73 3.39 8.69
C GLU A 131 15.18 4.56 7.81
N ILE A 132 16.10 5.36 8.33
CA ILE A 132 16.82 6.35 7.52
C ILE A 132 17.90 5.64 6.69
N PRO A 133 18.20 6.12 5.46
CA PRO A 133 19.36 5.66 4.71
C PRO A 133 20.62 5.78 5.60
N SER A 134 21.48 4.75 5.58
CA SER A 134 22.68 4.53 6.44
C SER A 134 22.53 3.82 7.79
N MET A 135 21.33 3.44 8.26
CA MET A 135 21.25 2.48 9.39
C MET A 135 21.55 1.05 8.93
N GLU A 136 22.05 0.19 9.83
CA GLU A 136 21.97 -1.27 9.62
C GLU A 136 20.49 -1.66 9.53
N ALA A 137 20.03 -1.91 8.30
CA ALA A 137 18.63 -2.18 8.04
C ALA A 137 18.20 -3.51 8.68
N ALA A 138 17.04 -3.53 9.32
CA ALA A 138 16.38 -4.78 9.66
C ALA A 138 16.22 -5.62 8.39
N ALA A 139 16.63 -6.89 8.44
CA ALA A 139 16.65 -7.77 7.27
C ALA A 139 15.33 -7.68 6.48
N LEU A 140 15.43 -7.45 5.16
CA LEU A 140 14.29 -7.19 4.28
C LEU A 140 13.19 -8.26 4.42
N GLU A 141 13.60 -9.51 4.64
CA GLU A 141 12.72 -10.65 4.93
C GLU A 141 11.84 -10.43 6.18
N GLY A 142 12.39 -9.87 7.26
CA GLY A 142 11.65 -9.54 8.48
C GLY A 142 10.59 -8.47 8.24
N ARG A 143 10.89 -7.45 7.41
CA ARG A 143 9.91 -6.44 6.99
C ARG A 143 8.78 -7.03 6.16
N GLN A 144 9.10 -7.94 5.24
CA GLN A 144 8.12 -8.64 4.40
C GLN A 144 7.24 -9.59 5.23
N ALA A 145 7.85 -10.37 6.13
CA ALA A 145 7.14 -11.26 7.04
C ALA A 145 6.20 -10.49 7.97
N TRP A 146 6.65 -9.37 8.53
CA TRP A 146 5.81 -8.47 9.33
C TRP A 146 4.61 -7.95 8.54
N TRP A 147 4.84 -7.40 7.34
CA TRP A 147 3.77 -6.85 6.51
C TRP A 147 2.72 -7.91 6.17
N VAL A 148 3.14 -9.11 5.77
CA VAL A 148 2.23 -10.23 5.47
C VAL A 148 1.45 -10.65 6.72
N LEU A 149 2.11 -10.78 7.87
CA LEU A 149 1.46 -11.15 9.12
C LEU A 149 0.42 -10.10 9.54
N ALA A 150 0.78 -8.82 9.51
CA ALA A 150 -0.10 -7.70 9.84
C ALA A 150 -1.34 -7.66 8.92
N VAL A 151 -1.16 -7.78 7.61
CA VAL A 151 -2.25 -7.80 6.61
C VAL A 151 -3.16 -9.01 6.79
N VAL A 152 -2.59 -10.22 6.91
CA VAL A 152 -3.38 -11.46 7.05
C VAL A 152 -4.15 -11.47 8.37
N ALA A 153 -3.50 -11.13 9.48
CA ALA A 153 -4.15 -11.16 10.78
C ALA A 153 -5.24 -10.08 10.93
N THR A 154 -4.98 -8.86 10.45
CA THR A 154 -5.99 -7.79 10.43
C THR A 154 -7.15 -8.11 9.49
N GLY A 155 -6.86 -8.65 8.30
CA GLY A 155 -7.88 -9.10 7.35
C GLY A 155 -8.76 -10.21 7.92
N LEU A 156 -8.18 -11.19 8.60
CA LEU A 156 -8.93 -12.27 9.29
C LEU A 156 -9.76 -11.76 10.47
N ALA A 157 -9.24 -10.80 11.25
CA ALA A 157 -10.00 -10.18 12.34
C ALA A 157 -11.22 -9.41 11.80
N ILE A 158 -11.04 -8.57 10.78
CA ILE A 158 -12.13 -7.82 10.15
C ILE A 158 -13.14 -8.77 9.48
N ALA A 159 -12.68 -9.80 8.77
CA ALA A 159 -13.56 -10.83 8.22
C ALA A 159 -14.37 -11.54 9.33
N SER A 160 -13.75 -11.85 10.47
CA SER A 160 -14.43 -12.45 11.62
C SER A 160 -15.53 -11.54 12.19
N LEU A 161 -15.30 -10.22 12.25
CA LEU A 161 -16.32 -9.25 12.68
C LEU A 161 -17.54 -9.19 11.75
N VAL A 162 -17.32 -9.36 10.44
CA VAL A 162 -18.36 -9.32 9.41
C VAL A 162 -19.15 -10.64 9.35
N PHE A 163 -18.46 -11.78 9.37
CA PHE A 163 -19.04 -13.08 9.01
C PHE A 163 -19.35 -14.03 10.17
N LEU A 164 -18.77 -13.84 11.38
CA LEU A 164 -18.94 -14.78 12.49
C LEU A 164 -19.78 -14.21 13.65
N PRO A 165 -20.68 -15.00 14.27
CA PRO A 165 -21.39 -14.59 15.49
C PRO A 165 -20.58 -14.87 16.78
N GLY A 166 -21.00 -14.27 17.90
CA GLY A 166 -20.52 -14.62 19.24
C GLY A 166 -19.17 -14.00 19.67
N MET A 167 -18.52 -14.63 20.64
CA MET A 167 -17.32 -14.10 21.34
C MET A 167 -16.11 -13.87 20.42
N VAL A 168 -16.08 -14.49 19.23
CA VAL A 168 -15.02 -14.27 18.23
C VAL A 168 -14.96 -12.80 17.80
N LYS A 169 -16.08 -12.05 17.83
CA LYS A 169 -16.07 -10.61 17.59
C LYS A 169 -15.29 -9.84 18.66
N VAL A 170 -15.41 -10.22 19.92
CA VAL A 170 -14.67 -9.58 21.02
C VAL A 170 -13.18 -9.88 20.88
N ALA A 171 -12.82 -11.13 20.57
CA ALA A 171 -11.44 -11.51 20.28
C ALA A 171 -10.86 -10.72 19.08
N ALA A 172 -11.65 -10.47 18.04
CA ALA A 172 -11.25 -9.70 16.86
C ALA A 172 -11.21 -8.16 17.07
N VAL A 173 -11.85 -7.63 18.14
CA VAL A 173 -11.72 -6.21 18.58
C VAL A 173 -10.63 -6.03 19.64
N ILE A 174 -10.24 -7.10 20.34
CA ILE A 174 -9.01 -7.12 21.15
C ILE A 174 -7.80 -7.34 20.23
N PHE A 175 -7.95 -8.13 19.17
CA PHE A 175 -7.23 -7.93 17.92
C PHE A 175 -7.67 -6.60 17.26
N VAL A 176 -6.97 -6.06 16.25
CA VAL A 176 -7.17 -4.69 15.73
C VAL A 176 -6.87 -3.55 16.74
N ALA A 177 -7.07 -3.73 18.05
CA ALA A 177 -6.81 -2.72 19.09
C ALA A 177 -5.65 -3.06 20.07
N ALA A 178 -5.14 -4.29 20.08
CA ALA A 178 -3.96 -4.63 20.89
C ALA A 178 -2.72 -3.86 20.39
N PRO A 179 -1.79 -3.51 21.29
CA PRO A 179 -0.54 -2.88 20.91
C PRO A 179 0.40 -3.91 20.26
N TRP A 180 0.87 -3.57 19.07
CA TRP A 180 1.86 -4.28 18.27
C TRP A 180 2.70 -3.30 17.46
#